data_AF-A0A372EQI4-F1
#
_entry.id   AF-A0A372EQI4-F1
#
_cell.length_a   1.000
_cell.length_b   1.000
_cell.length_c   1.000
_cell.angle_alpha   90.00
_cell.angle_beta   90.00
_cell.angle_gamma   90.00
#
_symmetry.space_group_name_H-M   'P 1'
#
loop_
_entity.id
_entity.type
_entity.pdbx_description
1 polymer ?
#
loop_
_entity_poly.entity_id
_entity_poly.type
_entity_poly.pdbx_seq_one_letter_code
_entity_poly.pdbx_strand_id
1 'polypeptide(L)' 'MTLQEIKAAVDARHRVLWANPGYRVIRDRLGQYLIVFTRNGDTIGLTDRSGTRLNGQPEQFFVAPSEQEGQA' A
#
# COMPACT_ATOMS: atom_id res chain seq x y z
N MET A 1 -3.90 7.86 5.72
CA MET A 1 -4.99 7.11 5.07
C MET A 1 -5.56 6.09 6.04
N THR A 2 -6.88 5.91 6.08
CA THR A 2 -7.55 4.84 6.83
C THR A 2 -7.37 3.48 6.15
N LEU A 3 -7.64 2.37 6.87
CA LEU A 3 -7.61 1.03 6.28
C LEU A 3 -8.52 0.91 5.05
N GLN A 4 -9.71 1.52 5.10
CA GLN A 4 -10.67 1.51 4.01
C GLN A 4 -10.16 2.32 2.81
N GLU A 5 -9.61 3.51 3.04
CA GLU A 5 -9.00 4.34 1.98
C GLU A 5 -7.84 3.64 1.29
N ILE A 6 -6.97 2.97 2.06
CA ILE A 6 -5.83 2.21 1.51
C ILE A 6 -6.33 1.10 0.60
N LYS A 7 -7.29 0.28 1.06
CA LYS A 7 -7.84 -0.81 0.26
C LYS A 7 -8.50 -0.30 -1.02
N ALA A 8 -9.34 0.74 -0.90
CA ALA A 8 -10.00 1.36 -2.04
C ALA A 8 -9.00 1.91 -3.07
N ALA A 9 -7.93 2.56 -2.62
CA ALA A 9 -6.89 3.09 -3.50
C ALA A 9 -6.13 1.97 -4.22
N VAL A 10 -5.79 0.88 -3.51
CA VAL A 10 -5.14 -0.30 -4.13
C VAL A 10 -6.06 -0.98 -5.14
N ASP A 11 -7.34 -1.13 -4.82
CA ASP A 11 -8.35 -1.71 -5.72
C ASP A 11 -8.56 -0.85 -6.97
N ALA A 12 -8.53 0.48 -6.82
CA ALA A 12 -8.53 1.46 -7.91
C ALA A 12 -7.20 1.55 -8.68
N ARG A 13 -6.23 0.64 -8.40
CA ARG A 13 -4.91 0.57 -9.03
C ARG A 13 -4.01 1.78 -8.80
N HIS A 14 -4.31 2.62 -7.81
CA HIS A 14 -3.37 3.65 -7.38
C HIS A 14 -2.13 3.03 -6.74
N ARG A 15 -0.98 3.70 -6.90
CA ARG A 15 0.28 3.30 -6.30
C ARG A 15 0.33 3.78 -4.84
N VAL A 16 -0.16 2.97 -3.91
CA VAL A 16 -0.08 3.25 -2.48
C VAL A 16 1.29 2.81 -1.95
N LEU A 17 1.98 3.72 -1.26
CA LEU A 17 3.28 3.53 -0.62
C LEU A 17 3.14 3.56 0.91
N TRP A 18 4.12 2.99 1.61
CA TRP A 18 4.17 2.99 3.08
C TRP A 18 5.55 3.42 3.59
N ALA A 19 5.59 4.42 4.47
CA ALA A 19 6.78 4.97 5.13
C ALA A 19 7.85 5.60 4.21
N ASN A 20 8.14 5.02 3.05
CA ASN A 20 9.03 5.53 2.01
C ASN A 20 8.71 4.85 0.65
N PRO A 21 9.25 5.36 -0.48
CA PRO A 21 8.97 4.82 -1.81
C PRO A 21 9.42 3.37 -2.07
N GLY A 22 10.22 2.79 -1.18
CA GLY A 22 10.67 1.40 -1.27
C GLY A 22 9.59 0.38 -0.92
N TYR A 23 8.54 0.78 -0.18
CA TYR A 23 7.43 -0.11 0.18
C TYR A 23 6.17 0.22 -0.57
N ARG A 24 5.50 -0.80 -1.09
CA ARG A 24 4.24 -0.69 -1.83
C ARG A 24 3.16 -1.53 -1.17
N VAL A 25 1.95 -1.00 -1.09
CA VAL A 25 0.78 -1.79 -0.72
C VAL A 25 0.18 -2.42 -1.98
N ILE A 26 -0.04 -3.73 -1.95
CA ILE A 26 -0.65 -4.49 -3.05
C ILE A 26 -1.83 -5.31 -2.54
N ARG A 27 -2.71 -5.70 -3.47
CA ARG A 27 -3.65 -6.81 -3.29
C ARG A 27 -3.18 -7.98 -4.14
N ASP A 28 -2.87 -9.10 -3.50
CA ASP A 28 -2.40 -10.29 -4.20
C ASP A 28 -3.53 -11.06 -4.89
N ARG A 29 -3.21 -12.20 -5.52
CA ARG A 29 -4.19 -13.04 -6.23
C ARG A 29 -5.16 -13.77 -5.29
N LEU A 30 -4.83 -13.90 -4.01
CA LEU A 30 -5.68 -14.49 -2.98
C LEU A 30 -6.61 -13.44 -2.33
N GLY A 31 -6.44 -12.16 -2.70
CA GLY A 31 -7.20 -11.05 -2.15
C GLY A 31 -6.64 -10.48 -0.85
N GLN A 32 -5.43 -10.89 -0.45
CA GLN A 32 -4.75 -10.37 0.72
C GLN A 32 -4.13 -9.00 0.41
N TYR A 33 -4.21 -8.08 1.36
CA TYR A 33 -3.54 -6.79 1.27
C TYR A 33 -2.20 -6.85 2.00
N LEU A 34 -1.13 -6.52 1.30
CA LEU A 34 0.24 -6.76 1.72
C LEU A 34 1.07 -5.49 1.53
N ILE A 35 1.96 -5.21 2.49
CA ILE A 35 3.02 -4.22 2.37
C ILE A 35 4.28 -4.95 1.92
N VAL A 36 4.77 -4.62 0.72
CA VAL A 36 5.88 -5.32 0.07
C VAL A 36 7.07 -4.37 -0.08
N PHE A 37 8.23 -4.78 0.40
CA PHE A 37 9.49 -4.10 0.09
C PHE A 37 9.93 -4.46 -1.33
N THR A 38 9.91 -3.46 -2.21
CA THR A 38 10.05 -3.67 -3.66
C THR A 38 11.42 -4.21 -4.09
N ARG A 39 12.47 -4.01 -3.27
CA ARG A 39 13.84 -4.43 -3.63
C ARG A 39 14.06 -5.94 -3.55
N ASN A 40 13.43 -6.62 -2.60
CA ASN A 40 13.66 -8.05 -2.35
C ASN A 40 12.37 -8.88 -2.22
N GLY A 41 11.20 -8.25 -2.20
CA GLY A 41 9.91 -8.94 -2.08
C GLY A 41 9.50 -9.28 -0.63
N ASP A 42 10.24 -8.83 0.37
CA ASP A 42 9.86 -9.03 1.77
C ASP A 42 8.47 -8.44 2.02
N THR A 43 7.63 -9.22 2.69
CA THR A 43 6.20 -8.95 2.72
C THR A 43 5.66 -9.02 4.14
N ILE A 44 4.86 -8.02 4.50
CA ILE A 44 4.13 -7.91 5.77
C ILE A 44 2.64 -7.78 5.42
N GLY A 45 1.75 -8.33 6.24
CA GLY A 45 0.32 -8.05 6.09
C GLY A 45 0.03 -6.55 6.25
N LEU A 46 -0.91 -5.99 5.48
CA LEU A 46 -1.37 -4.61 5.69
C LEU A 46 -1.97 -4.42 7.09
N THR A 47 -2.56 -5.48 7.63
CA THR A 47 -3.17 -5.52 8.96
C THR A 47 -2.54 -6.60 9.83
N ASP A 48 -2.79 -6.54 11.13
CA ASP A 48 -2.57 -7.67 12.02
C ASP A 48 -3.45 -8.89 11.65
N ARG A 49 -3.31 -9.97 12.41
CA ARG A 49 -4.06 -11.22 12.19
C ARG A 49 -5.57 -11.08 12.36
N SER A 50 -6.06 -10.02 13.04
CA SER A 50 -7.51 -9.78 13.18
C SER A 50 -8.11 -9.15 11.93
N GLY A 51 -7.29 -8.60 11.03
CA GLY A 51 -7.76 -7.91 9.83
C GLY A 51 -8.21 -6.46 10.06
N THR A 52 -8.12 -5.95 11.29
CA THR A 52 -8.72 -4.65 11.66
C THR A 52 -7.70 -3.55 11.90
N ARG A 53 -6.56 -3.86 12.52
CA ARG A 53 -5.52 -2.88 12.86
C ARG A 53 -4.44 -2.86 11.79
N LEU A 54 -4.10 -1.67 11.30
CA LEU A 54 -2.99 -1.47 10.37
C LEU A 54 -1.65 -1.87 11.01
N ASN A 55 -0.79 -2.51 10.22
CA ASN A 55 0.64 -2.57 10.52
C ASN A 55 1.28 -1.27 10.01
N GLY A 56 1.56 -0.35 10.94
CA GLY A 56 1.99 1.02 10.65
C GLY A 56 0.97 2.06 11.10
N GLN A 57 1.38 3.33 11.11
CA GLN A 57 0.50 4.44 11.42
C GLN A 57 -0.21 4.95 10.16
N PRO A 58 -1.48 5.39 10.24
CA PRO A 58 -2.24 5.91 9.10
C PRO A 58 -1.50 6.98 8.27
N GLU A 59 -0.72 7.84 8.91
CA GLU A 59 0.01 8.96 8.31
C GLU A 59 1.21 8.50 7.47
N GLN A 60 1.66 7.26 7.64
CA GLN A 60 2.75 6.68 6.87
C GLN A 60 2.32 6.19 5.49
N PHE A 61 1.02 6.13 5.22
CA PHE A 61 0.48 5.67 3.94
C PHE A 61 0.10 6.85 3.05
N PHE A 62 0.54 6.81 1.80
CA PHE A 62 0.28 7.86 0.82
C PHE A 62 0.21 7.30 -0.60
N VAL A 63 -0.55 7.95 -1.48
CA VAL A 63 -0.59 7.64 -2.91
C VAL A 63 0.56 8.37 -3.60
N ALA A 64 1.37 7.63 -4.36
CA ALA A 64 2.41 8.22 -5.19
C ALA A 64 1.79 9.07 -6.31
N PRO A 65 2.45 10.16 -6.74
CA PRO A 65 2.04 10.90 -7.93
C PRO A 65 1.89 9.96 -9.12
N SER A 66 0.84 10.15 -9.93
CA SER A 66 0.71 9.44 -11.20
C SER A 66 1.86 9.83 -12.12
N GLU A 67 2.43 8.87 -12.86
CA GLU A 67 3.52 9.11 -13.83
C GLU A 67 3.10 9.99 -15.04
N GLN A 68 1.89 10.55 -15.03
CA GLN A 68 1.32 11.43 -16.05
C GLN A 68 1.73 12.91 -15.88
N GLU A 69 2.49 13.28 -14.84
CA GLU A 69 2.92 14.67 -14.59
C GLU A 69 4.40 14.94 -14.95
N GLY A 70 4.96 14.17 -15.88
CA GLY A 70 6.37 14.28 -16.29
C GLY A 70 6.63 14.29 -17.79
N GLN A 71 5.61 14.56 -18.62
CA GLN A 71 5.77 14.77 -20.06
C GLN A 71 5.02 16.05 -20.45
N ALA A 72 5.72 17.19 -20.32
CA ALA A 72 5.39 18.46 -20.94
C ALA A 72 6.63 18.98 -21.66
#